data_AF-A0A9P6VDG8-F1
#
_entry.id   AF-A0A9P6VDG8-F1
#
_cell.length_a   1.000
_cell.length_b   1.000
_cell.length_c   1.000
_cell.angle_alpha   90.00
_cell.angle_beta   90.00
_cell.angle_gamma   90.00
#
_symmetry.space_group_name_H-M   'P 1'
#
loop_
_entity.id
_entity.type
_entity.pdbx_description
1 polymer ?
#
loop_
_entity_poly.entity_id
_entity_poly.type
_entity_poly.pdbx_seq_one_letter_code
_entity_poly.pdbx_strand_id
1 'polypeptide(L)'
;MRGLLPHFTSRDLWCGPFVFNLTDLHGSNIFVDCDWHIKYIVDLEWACSLPIEMLTPPYWITSRAVDELEDDELQTFEKAYQDFTDIFEKEEKSFPPTYGSATYRTDIMRRGWKIGNFWYFHALKSPKGLFNLFRQYVQPIFESRRDNFTPHLDEFAQMVSPYWASDALVPKLRTKRSKSKSCENCLRRVGQSNNKSSA
;
A
#
# COMPACT_ATOMS: atom_id res chain seq x y z
N MET A 1 -1.35 10.60 0.09
CA MET A 1 -1.56 9.15 0.34
C MET A 1 -2.95 8.65 -0.05
N ARG A 2 -4.07 9.20 0.45
CA ARG A 2 -5.44 8.67 0.19
C ARG A 2 -5.77 8.31 -1.27
N GLY A 3 -5.37 9.13 -2.24
CA GLY A 3 -5.62 8.87 -3.67
C GLY A 3 -4.92 7.62 -4.22
N LEU A 4 -3.88 7.12 -3.53
CA LEU A 4 -3.12 5.94 -3.92
C LEU A 4 -3.72 4.65 -3.37
N LEU A 5 -4.66 4.73 -2.42
CA LEU A 5 -5.27 3.56 -1.77
C LEU A 5 -5.76 2.49 -2.78
N PRO A 6 -6.41 2.84 -3.92
CA PRO A 6 -6.87 1.84 -4.88
C PRO A 6 -5.75 1.05 -5.58
N HIS A 7 -4.50 1.52 -5.52
CA HIS A 7 -3.34 0.78 -6.03
C HIS A 7 -2.87 -0.29 -5.04
N PHE A 8 -2.98 0.00 -3.75
CA PHE A 8 -2.49 -0.86 -2.67
C PHE A 8 -3.57 -1.79 -2.08
N THR A 9 -4.80 -1.71 -2.55
CA THR A 9 -5.94 -2.51 -2.03
C THR A 9 -6.78 -3.09 -3.15
N SER A 10 -7.37 -4.26 -2.92
CA SER A 10 -8.30 -4.90 -3.83
C SER A 10 -9.73 -4.42 -3.57
N ARG A 11 -10.45 -4.07 -4.65
CA ARG A 11 -11.87 -3.70 -4.56
C ARG A 11 -12.74 -4.81 -3.96
N ASP A 12 -12.37 -6.07 -4.20
CA ASP A 12 -13.10 -7.23 -3.67
C ASP A 12 -13.02 -7.31 -2.14
N LEU A 13 -12.02 -6.67 -1.52
CA LEU A 13 -11.76 -6.70 -0.08
C LEU A 13 -12.15 -5.40 0.64
N TRP A 14 -12.67 -4.39 -0.08
CA TRP A 14 -13.03 -3.08 0.50
C TRP A 14 -14.17 -3.16 1.53
N CYS A 15 -15.07 -4.14 1.36
CA CYS A 15 -16.16 -4.39 2.30
C CYS A 15 -15.82 -5.47 3.34
N GLY A 16 -14.55 -5.90 3.40
CA GLY A 16 -14.06 -6.94 4.29
C GLY A 16 -13.48 -8.15 3.55
N PRO A 17 -12.98 -9.15 4.29
CA PRO A 17 -13.09 -9.28 5.74
C PRO A 17 -12.20 -8.28 6.52
N PHE A 18 -12.66 -7.92 7.71
CA PHE A 18 -11.88 -7.19 8.70
C PHE A 18 -11.37 -8.16 9.76
N VAL A 19 -10.12 -8.01 10.17
CA VAL A 19 -9.44 -8.90 11.10
C VAL A 19 -8.94 -8.13 12.31
N PHE A 20 -9.09 -8.74 13.47
CA PHE A 20 -8.60 -8.20 14.74
C PHE A 20 -7.07 -8.11 14.71
N ASN A 21 -6.53 -6.94 15.00
CA ASN A 21 -5.10 -6.65 15.06
C ASN A 21 -4.76 -5.93 16.35
N LEU A 22 -3.63 -6.29 16.95
CA LEU A 22 -2.98 -5.53 18.02
C LEU A 22 -2.02 -4.53 17.35
N THR A 23 -2.38 -3.25 17.35
CA THR A 23 -1.65 -2.23 16.58
C THR A 23 -0.36 -1.78 17.25
N ASP A 24 -0.23 -2.02 18.55
CA ASP A 24 0.98 -1.72 19.34
C ASP A 24 1.64 -2.99 19.89
N LEU A 25 1.57 -4.09 19.13
CA LEU A 25 2.28 -5.31 19.50
C LEU A 25 3.77 -5.15 19.19
N HIS A 26 4.62 -5.26 20.21
CA HIS A 26 6.08 -5.28 20.10
C HIS A 26 6.71 -6.26 21.09
N GLY A 27 8.02 -6.53 20.94
CA GLY A 27 8.72 -7.57 21.71
C GLY A 27 8.57 -7.46 23.23
N SER A 28 8.55 -6.26 23.81
CA SER A 28 8.37 -6.11 25.26
C SER A 28 6.94 -6.39 25.76
N ASN A 29 5.96 -6.55 24.87
CA ASN A 29 4.60 -6.94 25.22
C ASN A 29 4.42 -8.47 25.17
N ILE A 30 5.46 -9.22 24.79
CA ILE A 30 5.42 -10.68 24.61
C ILE A 30 6.39 -11.33 25.60
N PHE A 31 5.86 -12.19 26.47
CA PHE A 31 6.65 -12.98 27.40
C PHE A 31 6.70 -14.43 26.97
N VAL A 32 7.91 -15.01 27.01
CA VAL A 32 8.18 -16.39 26.62
C VAL A 32 8.78 -17.19 27.78
N ASP A 33 8.66 -18.51 27.74
CA ASP A 33 9.39 -19.40 28.65
C ASP A 33 10.80 -19.74 28.15
N CYS A 34 11.51 -20.61 28.89
CA CYS A 34 12.87 -21.05 28.54
C CYS A 34 12.97 -21.77 27.19
N ASP A 35 11.85 -22.29 26.68
CA ASP A 35 11.75 -23.02 25.41
C ASP A 35 11.18 -22.13 24.29
N TRP A 36 11.10 -20.80 24.52
CA TRP A 36 10.56 -19.79 23.60
C TRP A 36 9.06 -19.91 23.31
N HIS A 37 8.28 -20.63 24.13
CA HIS A 37 6.83 -20.61 24.00
C HIS A 37 6.25 -19.33 24.56
N ILE A 38 5.39 -18.65 23.78
CA ILE A 38 4.65 -17.47 24.24
C ILE A 38 3.73 -17.87 25.41
N LYS A 39 3.96 -17.27 26.58
CA LYS A 39 3.14 -17.46 27.79
C LYS A 39 2.12 -16.36 27.97
N TYR A 40 2.54 -15.11 27.74
CA TYR A 40 1.69 -13.95 27.99
C TYR A 40 1.91 -12.91 26.89
N ILE A 41 0.80 -12.31 26.46
CA ILE A 41 0.81 -11.06 25.70
C ILE A 41 0.09 -10.04 26.59
N VAL A 42 0.79 -8.97 26.94
CA VAL A 42 0.27 -7.89 27.79
C VAL A 42 0.00 -6.65 26.95
N ASP A 43 -0.54 -5.62 27.60
CA ASP A 43 -0.73 -4.29 26.99
C ASP A 43 -1.59 -4.34 25.71
N LEU A 44 -2.81 -4.88 25.85
CA LEU A 44 -3.74 -5.14 24.76
C LEU A 44 -4.69 -3.95 24.48
N GLU A 45 -4.41 -2.77 25.03
CA GLU A 45 -5.29 -1.60 24.92
C GLU A 45 -5.41 -1.07 23.49
N TRP A 46 -4.38 -1.31 22.66
CA TRP A 46 -4.33 -0.92 21.25
C TRP A 46 -4.76 -2.07 20.34
N ALA A 47 -6.06 -2.31 20.29
CA ALA A 47 -6.68 -3.32 19.44
C ALA A 47 -7.66 -2.70 18.43
N CYS A 48 -7.61 -3.16 17.18
CA CYS A 48 -8.48 -2.64 16.13
C CYS A 48 -8.90 -3.75 15.14
N SER A 49 -10.12 -3.65 14.61
CA SER A 49 -10.55 -4.45 13.47
C SER A 49 -10.14 -3.71 12.19
N LEU A 50 -9.13 -4.23 11.50
CA LEU A 50 -8.56 -3.61 10.31
C LEU A 50 -8.88 -4.43 9.05
N PRO A 51 -8.93 -3.81 7.86
CA PRO A 51 -9.00 -4.57 6.61
C PRO A 51 -7.96 -5.67 6.57
N ILE A 52 -8.33 -6.85 6.06
CA ILE A 52 -7.41 -8.00 5.98
C ILE A 52 -6.10 -7.70 5.23
N GLU A 53 -6.13 -6.74 4.30
CA GLU A 53 -4.95 -6.28 3.55
C GLU A 53 -3.96 -5.48 4.40
N MET A 54 -4.30 -5.12 5.65
CA MET A 54 -3.40 -4.49 6.61
C MET A 54 -2.72 -5.51 7.53
N LEU A 55 -3.05 -6.81 7.40
CA LEU A 55 -2.39 -7.89 8.11
C LEU A 55 -1.02 -8.14 7.48
N THR A 56 0.03 -7.90 8.24
CA THR A 56 1.43 -8.07 7.80
C THR A 56 2.25 -8.66 8.94
N PRO A 57 3.39 -9.32 8.65
CA PRO A 57 4.34 -9.67 9.68
C PRO A 57 4.80 -8.40 10.44
N PRO A 58 5.13 -8.50 11.74
CA PRO A 58 5.64 -7.36 12.49
C PRO A 58 6.98 -6.88 11.91
N TYR A 59 7.09 -5.60 11.58
CA TYR A 59 8.32 -5.04 11.00
C TYR A 59 9.54 -5.17 11.93
N TRP A 60 9.30 -5.21 13.25
CA TRP A 60 10.34 -5.30 14.27
C TRP A 60 10.92 -6.71 14.45
N ILE A 61 10.53 -7.71 13.63
CA ILE A 61 11.06 -9.08 13.71
C ILE A 61 12.59 -9.14 13.52
N THR A 62 13.16 -8.19 12.78
CA THR A 62 14.62 -8.03 12.60
C THR A 62 15.23 -7.00 13.54
N SER A 63 14.50 -6.53 14.55
CA SER A 63 14.94 -5.49 15.50
C SER A 63 15.32 -4.15 14.85
N ARG A 64 14.71 -3.82 13.71
CA ARG A 64 14.88 -2.54 13.00
C ARG A 64 13.60 -1.71 13.04
N ALA A 65 13.75 -0.39 13.02
CA ALA A 65 12.63 0.47 12.72
C ALA A 65 12.22 0.32 11.25
N VAL A 66 10.95 0.57 10.94
CA VAL A 66 10.43 0.36 9.59
C VAL A 66 11.08 1.25 8.54
N ASP A 67 11.53 2.46 8.93
CA ASP A 67 12.23 3.41 8.07
C ASP A 67 13.77 3.22 8.04
N GLU A 68 14.27 2.20 8.75
CA GLU A 68 15.67 1.76 8.73
C GLU A 68 15.88 0.52 7.82
N LEU A 69 14.82 0.01 7.18
CA LEU A 69 14.87 -1.20 6.36
C LEU A 69 15.47 -0.95 4.97
N GLU A 70 16.71 -0.47 4.91
CA GLU A 70 17.44 -0.20 3.67
C GLU A 70 18.50 -1.27 3.38
N ASP A 71 18.88 -1.42 2.10
CA ASP A 71 19.98 -2.26 1.62
C ASP A 71 20.04 -3.67 2.24
N ASP A 72 21.04 -3.96 3.07
CA ASP A 72 21.25 -5.29 3.68
C ASP A 72 20.19 -5.63 4.76
N GLU A 73 19.69 -4.62 5.47
CA GLU A 73 18.63 -4.78 6.46
C GLU A 73 17.30 -5.12 5.77
N LEU A 74 17.06 -4.54 4.58
CA LEU A 74 15.91 -4.90 3.76
C LEU A 74 15.95 -6.35 3.32
N GLN A 75 17.10 -6.85 2.87
CA GLN A 75 17.26 -8.26 2.46
C GLN A 75 17.05 -9.21 3.64
N THR A 76 17.57 -8.84 4.81
CA THR A 76 17.38 -9.59 6.05
C THR A 76 15.90 -9.64 6.44
N PHE A 77 15.21 -8.51 6.36
CA PHE A 77 13.78 -8.43 6.62
C PHE A 77 12.95 -9.19 5.59
N GLU A 78 13.27 -9.11 4.29
CA GLU A 78 12.56 -9.84 3.25
C GLU A 78 12.65 -11.35 3.46
N LYS A 79 13.82 -11.85 3.87
CA LYS A 79 13.97 -13.26 4.24
C LYS A 79 13.12 -13.62 5.46
N ALA A 80 13.14 -12.80 6.51
CA ALA A 80 12.30 -13.03 7.69
C ALA A 80 10.80 -12.95 7.37
N TYR A 81 10.40 -12.08 6.45
CA TYR A 81 9.04 -11.96 5.95
C TYR A 81 8.60 -13.24 5.23
N GLN A 82 9.47 -13.79 4.36
CA GLN A 82 9.23 -15.05 3.67
C GLN A 82 9.11 -16.21 4.65
N ASP A 83 10.08 -16.36 5.57
CA ASP A 83 10.06 -17.40 6.61
C ASP A 83 8.78 -17.33 7.45
N PHE A 84 8.39 -16.13 7.90
CA PHE A 84 7.13 -15.91 8.62
C PHE A 84 5.93 -16.37 7.80
N THR A 85 5.85 -15.93 6.53
CA THR A 85 4.68 -16.22 5.69
C THR A 85 4.58 -17.72 5.38
N ASP A 86 5.70 -18.40 5.21
CA ASP A 86 5.74 -19.84 4.94
C ASP A 86 5.37 -20.69 6.17
N ILE A 87 5.79 -20.27 7.36
CA ILE A 87 5.35 -20.89 8.62
C ILE A 87 3.86 -20.63 8.82
N PHE A 88 3.43 -19.38 8.65
CA PHE A 88 2.03 -18.99 8.82
C PHE A 88 1.11 -19.74 7.86
N GLU A 89 1.54 -20.02 6.63
CA GLU A 89 0.76 -20.82 5.68
C GLU A 89 0.57 -22.26 6.15
N LYS A 90 1.60 -22.88 6.73
CA LYS A 90 1.51 -24.25 7.27
C LYS A 90 0.54 -24.30 8.44
N GLU A 91 0.61 -23.31 9.33
CA GLU A 91 -0.33 -23.17 10.44
C GLU A 91 -1.74 -22.90 9.92
N GLU A 92 -1.92 -21.99 8.98
CA GLU A 92 -3.24 -21.66 8.44
C GLU A 92 -3.94 -22.87 7.79
N LYS A 93 -3.16 -23.75 7.14
CA LYS A 93 -3.66 -25.01 6.56
C LYS A 93 -3.96 -26.10 7.60
N SER A 94 -3.41 -26.01 8.81
CA SER A 94 -3.68 -26.97 9.88
C SER A 94 -5.04 -26.74 10.53
N PHE A 95 -5.60 -25.54 10.39
CA PHE A 95 -6.95 -25.20 10.86
C PHE A 95 -8.01 -25.40 9.77
N PRO A 96 -9.25 -25.77 10.14
CA PRO A 96 -10.36 -25.83 9.20
C PRO A 96 -10.64 -24.43 8.61
N PRO A 97 -11.08 -24.35 7.33
CA PRO A 97 -11.38 -23.08 6.69
C PRO A 97 -12.43 -22.29 7.48
N THR A 98 -12.09 -21.08 7.91
CA THR A 98 -13.06 -20.20 8.55
C THR A 98 -14.01 -19.64 7.48
N TYR A 99 -15.32 -19.78 7.67
CA TYR A 99 -16.37 -19.23 6.78
C TYR A 99 -16.41 -19.77 5.34
N GLY A 100 -15.84 -20.96 5.07
CA GLY A 100 -15.89 -21.58 3.74
C GLY A 100 -15.16 -20.81 2.63
N SER A 101 -14.35 -19.82 3.00
CA SER A 101 -13.49 -19.08 2.08
C SER A 101 -12.19 -19.85 1.87
N ALA A 102 -11.80 -20.02 0.60
CA ALA A 102 -10.54 -20.64 0.20
C ALA A 102 -9.37 -19.64 0.12
N THR A 103 -9.58 -18.35 0.44
CA THR A 103 -8.51 -17.35 0.38
C THR A 103 -7.72 -17.37 1.68
N TYR A 104 -6.50 -17.88 1.61
CA TYR A 104 -5.54 -17.87 2.70
C TYR A 104 -5.04 -16.44 2.97
N ARG A 105 -4.86 -16.08 4.24
CA ARG A 105 -4.29 -14.77 4.63
C ARG A 105 -2.91 -14.59 4.04
N THR A 106 -2.15 -15.68 3.89
CA THR A 106 -0.82 -15.64 3.27
C THR A 106 -0.84 -15.18 1.82
N ASP A 107 -1.89 -15.50 1.06
CA ASP A 107 -2.00 -15.02 -0.33
C ASP A 107 -2.17 -13.50 -0.39
N ILE A 108 -2.90 -12.95 0.58
CA ILE A 108 -3.10 -11.51 0.74
C ILE A 108 -1.79 -10.86 1.17
N MET A 109 -1.07 -11.43 2.14
CA MET A 109 0.23 -10.94 2.61
C MET A 109 1.28 -10.92 1.48
N ARG A 110 1.39 -11.98 0.68
CA ARG A 110 2.33 -12.06 -0.45
C ARG A 110 1.98 -11.08 -1.56
N ARG A 111 0.68 -10.95 -1.87
CA ARG A 111 0.20 -9.94 -2.82
C ARG A 111 0.51 -8.53 -2.33
N GLY A 112 0.26 -8.26 -1.05
CA GLY A 112 0.52 -6.99 -0.40
C GLY A 112 2.00 -6.61 -0.47
N TRP A 113 2.90 -7.54 -0.15
CA TRP A 113 4.34 -7.35 -0.31
C TRP A 113 4.71 -6.93 -1.73
N LYS A 114 4.24 -7.69 -2.73
CA LYS A 114 4.56 -7.46 -4.15
C LYS A 114 4.13 -6.08 -4.67
N ILE A 115 3.00 -5.55 -4.22
CA ILE A 115 2.47 -4.26 -4.67
C ILE A 115 2.92 -3.08 -3.81
N GLY A 116 3.72 -3.30 -2.75
CA GLY A 116 4.16 -2.25 -1.83
C GLY A 116 3.10 -1.79 -0.83
N ASN A 117 2.05 -2.60 -0.61
CA ASN A 117 1.00 -2.34 0.37
C ASN A 117 1.57 -2.22 1.80
N PHE A 118 2.53 -3.07 2.14
CA PHE A 118 3.25 -3.04 3.42
C PHE A 118 3.77 -1.62 3.72
N TRP A 119 4.53 -1.05 2.78
CA TRP A 119 5.11 0.28 2.90
C TRP A 119 4.05 1.38 2.99
N TYR A 120 3.02 1.30 2.14
CA TYR A 120 1.93 2.26 2.15
C TYR A 120 1.21 2.31 3.51
N PHE A 121 0.86 1.16 4.09
CA PHE A 121 0.16 1.13 5.37
C PHE A 121 1.06 1.45 6.56
N HIS A 122 2.33 1.03 6.55
CA HIS A 122 3.26 1.44 7.61
C HIS A 122 3.56 2.94 7.58
N ALA A 123 3.62 3.56 6.39
CA ALA A 123 3.73 5.01 6.25
C ALA A 123 2.53 5.72 6.89
N LEU A 124 1.31 5.19 6.74
CA LEU A 124 0.11 5.76 7.38
C LEU A 124 0.06 5.56 8.89
N LYS A 125 0.64 4.46 9.41
CA LYS A 125 0.66 4.13 10.85
C LYS A 125 1.76 4.87 11.61
N SER A 126 2.84 5.30 10.93
CA SER A 126 3.99 5.95 11.57
C SER A 126 4.12 7.41 11.11
N PRO A 127 3.66 8.39 11.89
CA PRO A 127 3.86 9.81 11.56
C PRO A 127 5.33 10.18 11.36
N LYS A 128 6.23 9.56 12.14
CA LYS A 128 7.68 9.77 12.04
C LYS A 128 8.25 9.14 10.77
N GLY A 129 7.84 7.91 10.45
CA GLY A 129 8.32 7.17 9.27
C GLY A 129 7.65 7.58 7.96
N LEU A 130 6.50 8.28 7.99
CA LEU A 130 5.68 8.61 6.82
C LEU A 130 6.50 9.19 5.67
N PHE A 131 7.33 10.20 5.96
CA PHE A 131 8.12 10.87 4.92
C PHE A 131 9.18 9.96 4.30
N ASN A 132 9.93 9.25 5.15
CA ASN A 132 10.99 8.33 4.73
C ASN A 132 10.41 7.19 3.91
N LEU A 133 9.42 6.49 4.46
CA LEU A 133 8.73 5.37 3.80
C LEU A 133 8.09 5.78 2.48
N PHE A 134 7.50 6.98 2.43
CA PHE A 134 6.93 7.47 1.19
C PHE A 134 8.00 7.67 0.12
N ARG A 135 9.11 8.34 0.44
CA ARG A 135 10.18 8.64 -0.54
C ARG A 135 11.00 7.41 -0.94
N GLN A 136 11.23 6.50 0.00
CA GLN A 136 12.04 5.31 -0.21
C GLN A 136 11.29 4.23 -0.99
N TYR A 137 10.03 3.96 -0.64
CA TYR A 137 9.32 2.78 -1.15
C TYR A 137 8.03 3.09 -1.91
N VAL A 138 7.27 4.13 -1.54
CA VAL A 138 5.97 4.41 -2.19
C VAL A 138 6.14 5.22 -3.48
N GLN A 139 6.92 6.29 -3.44
CA GLN A 139 7.15 7.17 -4.60
C GLN A 139 7.79 6.42 -5.77
N PRO A 140 8.83 5.57 -5.59
CA PRO A 140 9.46 4.86 -6.71
C PRO A 140 8.54 3.92 -7.50
N ILE A 141 7.43 3.47 -6.89
CA ILE A 141 6.40 2.65 -7.56
C ILE A 141 5.71 3.43 -8.69
N PHE A 142 5.58 4.75 -8.54
CA PHE A 142 4.92 5.63 -9.51
C PHE A 142 5.92 6.45 -10.33
N GLU A 143 7.03 6.87 -9.72
CA GLU A 143 8.00 7.77 -10.31
C GLU A 143 9.43 7.30 -10.02
N SER A 144 10.06 6.68 -11.01
CA SER A 144 11.43 6.17 -10.91
C SER A 144 12.52 7.26 -11.09
N ARG A 145 12.14 8.50 -11.43
CA ARG A 145 13.09 9.60 -11.70
C ARG A 145 13.34 10.41 -10.44
N ARG A 146 14.53 10.23 -9.83
CA ARG A 146 14.98 11.05 -8.69
C ARG A 146 15.73 12.33 -9.08
N ASP A 147 16.27 12.46 -10.31
CA ASP A 147 17.43 13.36 -10.49
C ASP A 147 17.30 14.57 -11.44
N ASN A 148 16.17 14.87 -12.08
CA ASN A 148 16.11 16.02 -13.01
C ASN A 148 14.91 16.93 -12.77
N PHE A 149 14.97 17.73 -11.70
CA PHE A 149 14.02 18.82 -11.46
C PHE A 149 14.54 20.12 -12.11
N THR A 150 13.78 20.71 -13.02
CA THR A 150 14.02 22.05 -13.57
C THR A 150 12.72 22.87 -13.54
N PRO A 151 12.71 24.09 -12.99
CA PRO A 151 11.50 24.68 -12.41
C PRO A 151 10.65 25.45 -13.43
N HIS A 152 9.40 25.02 -13.69
CA HIS A 152 8.38 25.78 -14.43
C HIS A 152 6.93 25.29 -14.14
N LEU A 153 5.94 26.19 -14.26
CA LEU A 153 4.52 26.02 -13.85
C LEU A 153 3.76 24.75 -14.32
N ASP A 154 4.22 24.07 -15.38
CA ASP A 154 3.68 22.77 -15.85
C ASP A 154 4.16 21.58 -14.95
N GLU A 155 5.01 21.87 -13.94
CA GLU A 155 5.59 20.92 -12.99
C GLU A 155 4.61 20.32 -12.02
N PHE A 156 3.60 21.05 -11.50
CA PHE A 156 2.68 20.43 -10.55
C PHE A 156 1.94 19.27 -11.21
N ALA A 157 1.46 19.47 -12.45
CA ALA A 157 0.85 18.43 -13.23
C ALA A 157 1.83 17.29 -13.53
N GLN A 158 3.08 17.60 -13.91
CA GLN A 158 4.10 16.58 -14.17
C GLN A 158 4.49 15.78 -12.92
N MET A 159 4.61 16.44 -11.77
CA MET A 159 4.93 15.87 -10.46
C MET A 159 3.78 15.01 -9.93
N VAL A 160 2.53 15.45 -10.07
CA VAL A 160 1.39 14.69 -9.53
C VAL A 160 0.86 13.63 -10.50
N SER A 161 1.17 13.76 -11.81
CA SER A 161 0.65 12.85 -12.84
C SER A 161 1.03 11.37 -12.70
N PRO A 162 2.24 10.99 -12.23
CA PRO A 162 2.60 9.58 -12.08
C PRO A 162 1.76 8.88 -11.02
N TYR A 163 1.26 9.62 -10.02
CA TYR A 163 0.40 9.09 -8.96
C TYR A 163 -1.01 8.72 -9.43
N TRP A 164 -1.38 9.00 -10.69
CA TRP A 164 -2.69 8.61 -11.24
C TRP A 164 -2.75 7.14 -11.66
N ALA A 165 -1.61 6.54 -12.01
CA ALA A 165 -1.46 5.10 -12.26
C ALA A 165 0.04 4.75 -12.22
N SER A 166 0.41 3.59 -11.66
CA SER A 166 1.81 3.15 -11.58
C SER A 166 2.50 2.99 -12.94
N ASP A 167 1.73 2.96 -14.03
CA ASP A 167 2.19 2.89 -15.42
C ASP A 167 1.85 4.15 -16.24
N ALA A 168 1.60 5.28 -15.56
CA ALA A 168 1.28 6.56 -16.18
C ALA A 168 2.48 7.15 -16.92
N LEU A 169 2.88 6.51 -18.03
CA LEU A 169 3.88 7.05 -18.95
C LEU A 169 3.38 8.40 -19.50
N VAL A 170 4.27 9.38 -19.59
CA VAL A 170 4.03 10.72 -20.18
C VAL A 170 3.22 10.68 -21.50
N PRO A 171 3.42 9.71 -22.43
CA PRO A 171 2.58 9.53 -23.62
C PRO A 171 1.08 9.26 -23.34
N LYS A 172 0.72 8.49 -22.32
CA LYS A 172 -0.68 8.22 -21.95
C LYS A 172 -1.37 9.49 -21.44
N LEU A 173 -0.64 10.30 -20.65
CA LEU A 173 -1.12 11.59 -20.16
C LEU A 173 -1.29 12.61 -21.30
N ARG A 174 -0.35 12.68 -22.25
CA ARG A 174 -0.47 13.50 -23.46
C ARG A 174 -1.69 13.10 -24.31
N THR A 175 -1.91 11.80 -24.47
CA THR A 175 -3.09 11.26 -25.18
C THR A 175 -4.40 11.58 -24.44
N LYS A 176 -4.42 11.55 -23.11
CA LYS A 176 -5.61 11.90 -22.33
C LYS A 176 -5.88 13.42 -22.40
N ARG A 177 -4.84 14.25 -22.38
CA ARG A 177 -4.91 15.72 -22.54
C ARG A 177 -5.42 16.10 -23.94
N SER A 178 -4.98 15.41 -24.99
CA SER A 178 -5.49 15.65 -26.36
C SER A 178 -6.95 15.21 -26.52
N LYS A 179 -7.34 14.06 -25.95
CA LYS A 179 -8.74 13.62 -25.91
C LYS A 179 -9.64 14.60 -25.14
N SER A 180 -9.18 15.11 -24.00
CA SER A 180 -9.92 16.10 -23.20
C SER A 180 -10.12 17.41 -23.97
N LYS A 181 -9.08 17.95 -24.62
CA LYS A 181 -9.20 19.13 -25.51
C LYS A 181 -10.16 18.88 -26.69
N SER A 182 -10.13 17.67 -27.26
CA SER A 182 -11.06 17.29 -28.33
C SER A 182 -12.52 17.27 -27.84
N CYS A 183 -12.77 16.70 -26.65
CA CYS A 183 -14.09 16.71 -26.02
C CYS A 183 -14.59 18.14 -25.72
N GLU A 184 -13.75 19.01 -25.15
CA GLU A 184 -14.12 20.41 -24.92
C GLU A 184 -14.48 21.13 -26.22
N ASN A 185 -13.71 20.89 -27.29
CA ASN A 185 -13.99 21.46 -28.60
C ASN A 185 -15.31 20.93 -29.18
N CYS A 186 -15.61 19.64 -29.02
CA CYS A 186 -16.90 19.06 -29.41
C CYS A 186 -18.05 19.67 -28.62
N LEU A 187 -17.92 19.81 -27.31
CA LEU A 187 -18.94 20.43 -26.45
C LEU A 187 -19.20 21.90 -26.81
N ARG A 188 -18.14 22.67 -27.11
CA ARG A 188 -18.27 24.06 -27.58
C ARG A 188 -18.99 24.15 -28.94
N ARG A 189 -18.72 23.22 -29.86
CA ARG A 189 -19.39 23.16 -31.16
C ARG A 189 -20.88 22.83 -31.01
N VAL A 190 -21.24 21.89 -30.13
CA VAL A 190 -22.63 21.53 -29.83
C VAL A 190 -23.38 22.70 -29.17
N GLY A 191 -22.74 23.44 -28.26
CA GLY A 191 -23.34 24.65 -27.67
C GLY A 191 -23.57 25.77 -28.70
N GLN A 192 -22.66 25.94 -29.67
CA GLN A 192 -22.81 26.94 -30.74
C GLN A 192 -23.84 26.54 -31.80
N SER A 193 -24.01 25.25 -32.10
CA SER A 193 -25.06 24.78 -33.00
C SER A 193 -26.45 24.95 -32.39
N ASN A 194 -26.60 24.67 -31.08
CA ASN A 194 -27.89 24.84 -30.40
C ASN A 194 -28.32 26.31 -30.29
N ASN A 195 -27.37 27.26 -30.15
CA ASN A 195 -27.69 28.69 -30.16
C ASN A 195 -28.02 29.25 -31.56
N LYS A 196 -27.68 28.54 -32.65
CA LYS A 196 -28.03 28.94 -34.02
C LYS A 196 -29.37 28.37 -34.50
N SER A 197 -29.94 27.39 -33.79
CA SER A 197 -31.23 26.78 -34.10
C SER A 197 -32.40 27.38 -33.31
N SER A 198 -32.16 28.39 -32.49
CA SER A 198 -33.16 29.10 -31.67
C SER A 198 -33.35 30.57 -32.06
N ALA A 199 -32.93 30.96 -33.27
CA ALA A 199 -33.15 32.27 -33.86
C ALA A 199 -33.98 32.14 -35.14
#